data_AF-A0A7D6V9U0-F1
#
_entry.id   AF-A0A7D6V9U0-F1
#
_cell.length_a   1.000
_cell.length_b   1.000
_cell.length_c   1.000
_cell.angle_alpha   90.00
_cell.angle_beta   90.00
_cell.angle_gamma   90.00
#
_symmetry.space_group_name_H-M   'P 1'
#
loop_
_entity.id
_entity.type
_entity.pdbx_description
1 polymer ?
#
loop_
_entity_poly.entity_id
_entity_poly.type
_entity_poly.pdbx_seq_one_letter_code
_entity_poly.pdbx_strand_id
1 'polypeptide(L)'
;MGYEIPEWAMEIAERLGVEPHELMQVLTGPGRRWPRPVRGTGDLPALMVIGRTGTGTPLAVVMRPLSQWDQQVIGVLAVTGDLLAEFERWEKGNE
;
A
#
# COMPACT_ATOMS: atom_id res chain seq x y z
N MET A 1 5.69 -5.47 -13.91
CA MET A 1 5.62 -4.11 -13.31
C MET A 1 6.81 -3.99 -12.39
N GLY A 2 7.62 -2.94 -12.56
CA GLY A 2 8.68 -2.59 -11.62
C GLY A 2 8.11 -1.73 -10.49
N TYR A 3 8.58 -1.97 -9.26
CA TYR A 3 8.31 -1.08 -8.13
C TYR A 3 9.63 -0.45 -7.71
N GLU A 4 9.71 0.86 -7.85
CA GLU A 4 10.77 1.64 -7.23
C GLU A 4 10.37 1.91 -5.78
N ILE A 5 11.08 1.27 -4.86
CA ILE A 5 10.86 1.42 -3.42
C ILE A 5 12.08 2.15 -2.86
N PRO A 6 11.98 3.46 -2.58
CA PRO A 6 13.08 4.21 -2.00
C PRO A 6 13.45 3.68 -0.60
N GLU A 7 14.71 3.87 -0.18
CA GLU A 7 15.18 3.45 1.15
C GLU A 7 14.33 4.04 2.29
N TRP A 8 13.91 5.30 2.19
CA TRP A 8 13.04 5.92 3.20
C TRP A 8 11.70 5.19 3.35
N ALA A 9 11.17 4.58 2.29
CA ALA A 9 9.92 3.82 2.36
C ALA A 9 10.12 2.52 3.14
N MET A 10 11.30 1.92 3.02
CA MET A 10 11.72 0.75 3.81
C MET A 10 11.87 1.12 5.27
N GLU A 11 12.53 2.23 5.59
CA GLU A 11 12.67 2.71 6.96
C GLU A 11 11.31 2.96 7.63
N ILE A 12 10.34 3.51 6.89
CA ILE A 12 8.98 3.68 7.41
C ILE A 12 8.30 2.33 7.61
N ALA A 13 8.40 1.41 6.66
CA ALA A 13 7.85 0.07 6.79
C ALA A 13 8.42 -0.65 8.03
N GLU A 14 9.73 -0.60 8.24
CA GLU A 14 10.41 -1.17 9.41
C GLU A 14 9.93 -0.54 10.72
N ARG A 15 9.72 0.78 10.76
CA ARG A 15 9.13 1.48 11.92
C ARG A 15 7.70 1.04 12.22
N LEU A 16 6.98 0.54 11.22
CA LEU A 16 5.66 -0.06 11.36
C LEU A 16 5.72 -1.56 11.66
N GLY A 17 6.92 -2.13 11.82
CA GLY A 17 7.14 -3.56 12.04
C GLY A 17 6.89 -4.41 10.80
N VAL A 18 6.95 -3.81 9.61
CA VAL A 18 6.74 -4.48 8.32
C VAL A 18 8.09 -4.76 7.67
N GLU A 19 8.32 -6.02 7.32
CA GLU A 19 9.53 -6.39 6.61
C GLU A 19 9.47 -6.05 5.10
N PRO A 20 10.63 -5.88 4.44
CA PRO A 20 10.73 -5.66 3.00
C PRO A 20 9.89 -6.62 2.15
N HIS A 21 9.90 -7.90 2.53
CA HIS A 21 9.18 -8.95 1.82
C HIS A 21 7.66 -8.86 2.02
N GLU A 22 7.21 -8.39 3.18
CA GLU A 22 5.79 -8.15 3.47
C GLU A 22 5.25 -6.96 2.68
N LEU A 23 6.06 -5.89 2.52
CA LEU A 23 5.69 -4.75 1.66
C LEU A 23 5.53 -5.20 0.20
N MET A 24 6.44 -6.02 -0.31
CA MET A 24 6.31 -6.65 -1.63
C MET A 24 5.11 -7.58 -1.72
N GLN A 25 4.75 -8.28 -0.64
CA GLN A 25 3.56 -9.13 -0.58
C GLN A 25 2.26 -8.31 -0.61
N VAL A 26 2.22 -7.13 0.03
CA VAL A 26 1.07 -6.22 -0.07
C VAL A 26 0.92 -5.69 -1.51
N LEU A 27 2.03 -5.46 -2.21
CA LEU A 27 2.02 -4.94 -3.59
C LEU A 27 1.76 -6.02 -4.65
N THR A 28 2.34 -7.20 -4.49
CA THR A 28 2.39 -8.25 -5.53
C THR A 28 1.79 -9.58 -5.10
N GLY A 29 1.53 -9.75 -3.81
CA GLY A 29 1.06 -11.01 -3.26
C GLY A 29 -0.37 -11.37 -3.69
N PRO A 30 -0.73 -12.65 -3.53
CA PRO A 30 -2.04 -13.18 -3.91
C PRO A 30 -3.18 -12.74 -2.96
N GLY A 31 -2.87 -11.97 -1.91
CA GLY A 31 -3.84 -11.50 -0.93
C GLY A 31 -4.85 -10.51 -1.52
N ARG A 32 -5.93 -10.27 -0.76
CA ARG A 32 -6.94 -9.26 -1.10
C ARG A 32 -6.30 -7.87 -1.01
N ARG A 33 -6.21 -7.20 -2.15
CA ARG A 33 -5.68 -5.85 -2.30
C ARG A 33 -6.82 -4.92 -2.67
N TRP A 34 -6.99 -3.86 -1.90
CA TRP A 34 -7.97 -2.82 -2.18
C TRP A 34 -7.30 -1.62 -2.86
N PRO A 35 -7.37 -1.50 -4.20
CA PRO A 35 -6.88 -0.34 -4.90
C PRO A 35 -7.82 0.85 -4.70
N ARG A 36 -7.27 1.99 -4.27
CA ARG A 36 -7.99 3.26 -4.12
C ARG A 36 -7.26 4.35 -4.89
N PRO A 37 -7.89 4.94 -5.92
CA PRO A 37 -7.33 6.13 -6.55
C PRO A 37 -7.33 7.26 -5.52
N VAL A 38 -6.18 7.89 -5.36
CA VAL A 38 -5.99 9.05 -4.48
C VAL A 38 -5.29 10.14 -5.25
N ARG A 39 -5.38 11.38 -4.74
CA ARG A 39 -4.63 12.49 -5.29
C ARG A 39 -3.60 12.95 -4.27
N GLY A 40 -2.35 12.99 -4.71
CA GLY A 40 -1.25 13.50 -3.91
C GLY A 40 -1.19 15.03 -3.92
N THR A 41 -0.15 15.57 -3.30
CA THR A 41 0.15 17.00 -3.34
C THR A 41 0.22 17.51 -4.78
N GLY A 42 -0.44 18.63 -5.07
CA GLY A 42 -0.48 19.21 -6.40
C GLY A 42 -1.43 18.51 -7.38
N ASP A 43 -2.45 17.79 -6.87
CA ASP A 43 -3.47 17.07 -7.65
C ASP A 43 -2.90 15.93 -8.52
N LEU A 44 -1.68 15.48 -8.20
CA LEU A 44 -1.02 14.42 -8.94
C LEU A 44 -1.73 13.07 -8.73
N PRO A 45 -1.96 12.29 -9.80
CA PRO A 45 -2.60 10.98 -9.68
C PRO A 45 -1.69 10.01 -8.92
N ALA A 46 -2.25 9.42 -7.88
CA ALA A 46 -1.60 8.37 -7.09
C ALA A 46 -2.58 7.21 -6.85
N LEU A 47 -2.02 6.05 -6.57
CA LEU A 47 -2.76 4.84 -6.25
C LEU A 47 -2.38 4.40 -4.85
N MET A 48 -3.35 4.39 -3.95
CA MET A 48 -3.19 3.78 -2.64
C MET A 48 -3.66 2.33 -2.72
N VAL A 49 -2.78 1.39 -2.44
CA VAL A 49 -3.12 -0.03 -2.33
C VAL A 49 -3.11 -0.40 -0.86
N ILE A 50 -4.24 -0.92 -0.38
CA ILE A 50 -4.36 -1.42 0.98
C ILE A 50 -4.38 -2.95 0.93
N GLY A 51 -3.56 -3.59 1.75
CA GLY A 51 -3.54 -5.05 1.88
C GLY A 51 -3.11 -5.47 3.27
N ARG A 52 -3.23 -6.76 3.57
CA ARG A 52 -2.70 -7.35 4.80
C ARG A 52 -1.32 -7.94 4.54
N THR A 53 -0.41 -7.71 5.49
CA THR A 53 0.89 -8.40 5.53
C THR A 53 0.70 -9.89 5.85
N GLY A 54 1.77 -10.69 5.77
CA GLY A 54 1.75 -12.10 6.15
C GLY A 54 1.33 -12.32 7.61
N THR A 55 1.60 -11.34 8.48
CA THR A 55 1.18 -11.29 9.88
C THR A 55 -0.27 -10.82 10.10
N GLY A 56 -0.99 -10.45 9.04
CA GLY A 56 -2.38 -9.98 9.10
C GLY A 56 -2.55 -8.48 9.39
N THR A 57 -1.44 -7.74 9.55
CA THR A 57 -1.45 -6.30 9.78
C THR A 57 -1.82 -5.55 8.51
N PRO A 58 -2.82 -4.65 8.54
CA PRO A 58 -3.22 -3.90 7.35
C PRO A 58 -2.26 -2.73 7.10
N LEU A 59 -1.74 -2.67 5.88
CA LEU A 59 -0.78 -1.67 5.41
C LEU A 59 -1.30 -0.99 4.15
N ALA A 60 -1.18 0.33 4.11
CA ALA A 60 -1.47 1.14 2.93
C ALA A 60 -0.16 1.61 2.29
N VAL A 61 0.00 1.30 1.00
CA VAL A 61 1.13 1.73 0.19
C VAL A 61 0.62 2.67 -0.89
N VAL A 62 1.13 3.89 -0.91
CA VAL A 62 0.79 4.90 -1.92
C VAL A 62 1.87 4.89 -2.98
N MET A 63 1.45 4.74 -4.22
CA MET A 63 2.32 4.71 -5.39
C MET A 63 1.93 5.77 -6.38
N ARG A 64 2.91 6.27 -7.13
CA ARG A 64 2.67 7.07 -8.33
C ARG A 64 3.19 6.35 -9.57
N PRO A 65 2.55 6.51 -10.73
CA PRO A 65 3.11 6.04 -11.98
C PRO A 65 4.37 6.86 -12.33
N LEU A 66 5.48 6.18 -12.61
CA LEU A 66 6.66 6.78 -13.25
C LEU A 66 6.64 6.58 -14.76
N SER A 67 6.21 5.39 -15.19
CA SER A 67 6.10 5.01 -16.59
C SER A 67 4.86 4.11 -16.78
N GLN A 68 4.60 3.64 -17.99
CA GLN A 68 3.51 2.68 -18.23
C GLN A 68 3.73 1.33 -17.50
N TRP A 69 4.97 1.03 -17.08
CA TRP A 69 5.36 -0.24 -16.46
C TRP A 69 5.94 -0.11 -15.06
N ASP A 70 6.28 1.11 -14.65
CA ASP A 70 6.97 1.38 -13.39
C ASP A 70 6.12 2.26 -12.47
N GLN A 71 6.09 1.85 -11.21
CA GLN A 71 5.43 2.57 -10.13
C GLN A 71 6.48 2.89 -9.07
N GLN A 72 6.41 4.09 -8.49
CA GLN A 72 7.25 4.47 -7.37
C GLN A 72 6.43 4.58 -6.11
N VAL A 73 6.91 3.98 -5.03
CA VAL A 73 6.35 4.15 -3.69
C VAL A 73 6.64 5.57 -3.21
N ILE A 74 5.57 6.28 -2.87
CA ILE A 74 5.61 7.67 -2.36
C ILE A 74 4.98 7.81 -0.97
N GLY A 75 4.42 6.73 -0.43
CA GLY A 75 4.00 6.68 0.97
C GLY A 75 3.79 5.26 1.47
N VAL A 76 4.12 5.04 2.73
CA VAL A 76 3.81 3.81 3.48
C VAL A 76 3.14 4.23 4.77
N LEU A 77 1.96 3.68 5.05
CA LEU A 77 1.09 4.16 6.11
C LEU A 77 0.44 2.95 6.80
N ALA A 78 0.41 2.96 8.13
CA ALA A 78 -0.41 2.02 8.88
C ALA A 78 -1.89 2.34 8.67
N VAL A 79 -2.71 1.32 8.43
CA VAL A 79 -4.15 1.48 8.27
C VAL A 79 -4.80 1.48 9.64
N THR A 80 -5.31 2.63 10.07
CA THR A 80 -5.89 2.83 11.41
C THR A 80 -7.18 3.64 11.33
N GLY A 81 -7.93 3.67 12.44
CA GLY A 81 -9.15 4.48 12.58
C GLY A 81 -10.22 4.17 11.53
N ASP A 82 -10.81 5.21 10.95
CA ASP A 82 -11.88 5.08 9.96
C ASP A 82 -11.44 4.34 8.69
N LEU A 83 -10.17 4.49 8.29
CA LEU A 83 -9.63 3.79 7.13
C LEU A 83 -9.58 2.28 7.35
N LEU A 84 -9.30 1.84 8.58
CA LEU A 84 -9.36 0.43 8.97
C LEU A 84 -10.79 -0.09 8.90
N ALA A 85 -11.75 0.64 9.47
CA ALA A 85 -13.16 0.24 9.43
C ALA A 85 -13.71 0.17 7.99
N GLU A 86 -13.24 1.06 7.10
CA GLU A 86 -13.54 0.98 5.66
C GLU A 86 -12.92 -0.25 5.01
N PHE A 87 -11.64 -0.52 5.28
CA PHE A 87 -10.95 -1.68 4.71
C PHE A 87 -11.58 -2.99 5.16
N GLU A 88 -11.90 -3.14 6.44
CA GLU A 88 -12.56 -4.34 6.97
C GLU A 88 -13.97 -4.55 6.38
N ARG A 89 -14.72 -3.46 6.15
CA ARG A 89 -16.01 -3.53 5.45
C ARG A 89 -15.84 -3.98 4.00
N TRP A 90 -14.84 -3.45 3.30
CA TRP A 90 -14.51 -3.87 1.95
C TRP A 90 -14.10 -5.36 1.91
N GLU A 91 -13.29 -5.82 2.87
CA GLU A 91 -12.86 -7.22 2.97
C GLU A 91 -14.05 -8.17 3.12
N LYS A 92 -15.06 -7.80 3.92
CA LYS A 92 -16.30 -8.58 4.12
C LYS A 92 -17.25 -8.53 2.92
N GLY A 93 -17.25 -7.42 2.17
CA GLY A 93 -18.16 -7.23 1.03
C GLY A 93 -17.66 -7.83 -0.29
N ASN A 94 -16.38 -8.18 -0.38
CA ASN A 94 -15.78 -8.80 -1.57
C ASN A 94 -15.46 -10.29 -1.30
N GLU A 95 -16.37 -10.99 -0.59
CA GLU A 95 -16.25 -12.42 -0.28
C GLU A 95 -16.34 -13.32 -1.52
#